data_AF-A0A117S7N9-F1
#
_entry.id   AF-A0A117S7N9-F1
#
_cell.length_a   1.000
_cell.length_b   1.000
_cell.length_c   1.000
_cell.angle_alpha   90.00
_cell.angle_beta   90.00
_cell.angle_gamma   90.00
#
_symmetry.space_group_name_H-M   'P 1'
#
loop_
_entity.id
_entity.type
_entity.pdbx_description
1 polymer ?
#
loop_
_entity_poly.entity_id
_entity_poly.type
_entity_poly.pdbx_seq_one_letter_code
_entity_poly.pdbx_strand_id
1 'polypeptide(L)'
;MDTRHYLTRILSLAAAVILLALALHLGGGPRWFGFYGPATLTLTTIPFLGWILFRRYRKLSLSRWPIVAALLPAAIAALVQIGFWLAFFTSGPDGITLAVGRSMVLPIIAPALPILIAIMAAVTAWLVVRGAMKRSS
;
A
#
# COMPACT_ATOMS: atom_id res chain seq x y z
N MET A 1 26.60 -4.87 19.68
CA MET A 1 25.38 -5.04 18.85
C MET A 1 25.85 -5.41 17.46
N ASP A 2 25.42 -6.56 16.94
CA ASP A 2 25.91 -7.06 15.65
C ASP A 2 25.47 -6.16 14.48
N THR A 3 26.40 -5.75 13.61
CA THR A 3 26.14 -4.82 12.48
C THR A 3 25.00 -5.32 11.58
N ARG A 4 24.88 -6.64 11.43
CA ARG A 4 23.80 -7.31 10.68
C ARG A 4 22.42 -7.10 11.33
N HIS A 5 22.33 -7.15 12.65
CA HIS A 5 21.07 -6.91 13.38
C HIS A 5 20.62 -5.45 13.28
N TYR A 6 21.59 -4.52 13.32
CA TYR A 6 21.33 -3.09 13.18
C TYR A 6 20.81 -2.74 11.78
N LEU A 7 21.47 -3.23 10.72
CA LEU A 7 21.04 -3.04 9.33
C LEU A 7 19.66 -3.61 9.05
N THR A 8 19.36 -4.81 9.56
CA THR A 8 18.04 -5.43 9.36
C THR A 8 16.94 -4.61 10.03
N ARG A 9 17.23 -4.01 11.19
CA ARG A 9 16.28 -3.14 11.90
C ARG A 9 15.98 -1.87 11.11
N ILE A 10 17.02 -1.18 10.64
CA ILE A 10 16.89 0.04 9.84
C ILE A 10 16.12 -0.24 8.55
N LEU A 11 16.45 -1.30 7.82
CA LEU A 11 15.80 -1.62 6.55
C LEU A 11 14.30 -1.87 6.69
N SER A 12 13.86 -2.54 7.75
CA SER A 12 12.41 -2.76 7.93
C SER A 12 11.70 -1.54 8.51
N LEU A 13 12.41 -0.64 9.19
CA LEU A 13 11.86 0.65 9.65
C LEU A 13 11.77 1.64 8.48
N ALA A 14 12.70 1.59 7.53
CA ALA A 14 12.59 2.31 6.26
C ALA A 14 11.44 1.78 5.41
N ALA A 15 11.34 0.45 5.22
CA ALA A 15 10.23 -0.18 4.49
C ALA A 15 8.85 0.19 5.06
N ALA A 16 8.76 0.21 6.38
CA ALA A 16 7.63 0.65 7.17
C ALA A 16 7.23 2.11 6.92
N VAL A 17 8.19 3.02 6.98
CA VAL A 17 7.99 4.45 6.73
C VAL A 17 7.59 4.68 5.27
N ILE A 18 8.18 3.95 4.32
CA ILE A 18 7.81 4.01 2.91
C ILE A 18 6.37 3.54 2.70
N LEU A 19 5.94 2.45 3.34
CA LEU A 19 4.55 1.98 3.30
C LEU A 19 3.57 3.03 3.85
N LEU A 20 3.92 3.65 4.98
CA LEU A 20 3.12 4.70 5.60
C LEU A 20 3.05 5.94 4.69
N ALA A 21 4.17 6.37 4.12
CA ALA A 21 4.24 7.48 3.19
C ALA A 21 3.43 7.20 1.92
N LEU A 22 3.47 5.97 1.38
CA LEU A 22 2.63 5.56 0.26
C LEU A 22 1.15 5.63 0.61
N ALA A 23 0.75 5.08 1.77
CA ALA A 23 -0.64 5.10 2.23
C ALA A 23 -1.16 6.54 2.38
N LEU A 24 -0.36 7.42 2.99
CA LEU A 24 -0.69 8.84 3.17
C LEU A 24 -0.71 9.60 1.84
N HIS A 25 0.23 9.34 0.93
CA HIS A 25 0.28 9.99 -0.38
C HIS A 25 -0.91 9.58 -1.26
N LEU A 26 -1.29 8.30 -1.22
CA LEU A 26 -2.47 7.79 -1.91
C LEU A 26 -3.79 8.31 -1.31
N GLY A 27 -3.80 8.80 -0.06
CA GLY A 27 -5.02 9.26 0.61
C GLY A 27 -5.16 10.74 0.90
N GLY A 28 -4.08 11.50 0.82
CA GLY A 28 -4.04 12.91 1.20
C GLY A 28 -4.67 13.88 0.20
N GLY A 29 -5.32 13.41 -0.88
CA GLY A 29 -5.97 14.34 -1.80
C GLY A 29 -6.84 13.72 -2.89
N PRO A 30 -7.57 14.56 -3.65
CA PRO A 30 -8.44 14.16 -4.75
C PRO A 30 -7.69 13.50 -5.94
N ARG A 31 -6.36 13.33 -5.83
CA ARG A 31 -5.46 12.85 -6.87
C ARG A 31 -5.21 11.34 -6.87
N TRP A 32 -5.79 10.60 -5.92
CA TRP A 32 -5.59 9.14 -5.83
C TRP A 32 -6.04 8.35 -7.08
N PHE A 33 -6.97 8.94 -7.85
CA PHE A 33 -7.44 8.42 -9.15
C PHE A 33 -6.74 9.04 -10.36
N GLY A 34 -5.82 9.99 -10.15
CA GLY A 34 -5.21 10.80 -11.20
C GLY A 34 -3.90 10.23 -11.74
N PHE A 35 -3.34 9.19 -11.13
CA PHE A 35 -1.99 8.77 -11.50
C PHE A 35 -1.85 7.26 -11.70
N TYR A 36 -1.63 6.88 -12.96
CA TYR A 36 -1.14 5.57 -13.37
C TYR A 36 0.21 5.22 -12.71
N GLY A 37 1.12 6.21 -12.58
CA GLY A 37 2.49 6.01 -12.05
C GLY A 37 2.59 5.48 -10.61
N PRO A 38 1.98 6.12 -9.60
CA PRO A 38 1.93 5.66 -8.21
C PRO A 38 1.27 4.29 -8.06
N ALA A 39 0.27 3.93 -8.87
CA ALA A 39 -0.31 2.59 -8.85
C ALA A 39 0.73 1.54 -9.30
N THR A 40 1.47 1.80 -10.39
CA THR A 40 2.56 0.94 -10.84
C THR A 40 3.70 0.87 -9.82
N LEU A 41 4.09 1.99 -9.21
CA LEU A 41 5.10 2.03 -8.15
C LEU A 41 4.64 1.24 -6.91
N THR A 42 3.37 1.34 -6.55
CA THR A 42 2.78 0.56 -5.45
C THR A 42 2.85 -0.93 -5.76
N LEU A 43 2.40 -1.35 -6.94
CA LEU A 43 2.38 -2.75 -7.34
C LEU A 43 3.78 -3.36 -7.42
N THR A 44 4.76 -2.59 -7.90
CA THR A 44 6.16 -3.02 -8.01
C THR A 44 6.89 -3.05 -6.66
N THR A 45 6.54 -2.15 -5.73
CA THR A 45 7.17 -2.09 -4.39
C THR A 45 6.57 -3.07 -3.38
N ILE A 46 5.28 -3.40 -3.47
CA ILE A 46 4.58 -4.36 -2.61
C ILE A 46 5.32 -5.72 -2.46
N PRO A 47 5.78 -6.41 -3.53
CA PRO A 47 6.46 -7.69 -3.37
C PRO A 47 7.79 -7.55 -2.62
N PHE A 48 8.52 -6.45 -2.82
CA PHE A 48 9.79 -6.19 -2.15
C PHE A 48 9.58 -5.89 -0.65
N LEU A 49 8.61 -5.03 -0.34
CA LEU A 49 8.22 -4.68 1.03
C LEU A 49 7.66 -5.90 1.76
N GLY A 50 6.79 -6.67 1.10
CA GLY A 50 6.25 -7.93 1.60
C GLY A 50 7.34 -8.93 1.90
N TRP A 51 8.32 -9.11 1.01
CA TRP A 51 9.44 -10.02 1.24
C TRP A 51 10.29 -9.63 2.46
N ILE A 52 10.63 -8.34 2.62
CA ILE A 52 11.39 -7.84 3.77
C ILE A 52 10.63 -8.10 5.07
N LEU A 53 9.34 -7.74 5.11
CA LEU A 53 8.50 -7.89 6.30
C LEU A 53 8.25 -9.37 6.63
N PHE A 54 7.97 -10.21 5.63
CA PHE A 54 7.79 -11.65 5.80
C PHE A 54 9.05 -12.31 6.35
N ARG A 55 10.23 -11.98 5.82
CA ARG A 55 11.51 -12.49 6.33
C ARG A 55 11.72 -12.10 7.79
N ARG A 56 11.42 -10.85 8.16
CA ARG A 56 11.54 -10.37 9.54
C ARG A 56 10.56 -11.08 10.47
N TYR A 57 9.29 -11.18 10.09
CA TYR A 57 8.27 -11.85 10.91
C TYR A 57 8.53 -13.35 11.06
N ARG A 58 9.08 -14.00 10.03
CA ARG A 58 9.54 -15.40 10.11
C ARG A 58 10.67 -15.55 11.13
N LYS A 59 11.66 -14.64 11.16
CA LYS A 59 12.74 -14.66 12.15
C LYS A 59 12.25 -14.41 13.58
N LEU A 60 11.15 -13.68 13.75
CA LEU A 60 10.56 -13.33 15.05
C LEU A 60 9.48 -14.33 15.52
N SER A 61 9.28 -15.44 14.78
CA SER A 61 8.21 -16.42 15.02
C SER A 61 6.83 -15.75 15.20
N LEU A 62 6.54 -14.74 14.38
CA LEU A 62 5.27 -14.00 14.39
C LEU A 62 4.39 -14.43 13.21
N SER A 63 3.06 -14.36 13.43
CA SER A 63 2.07 -14.58 12.38
C SER A 63 2.24 -13.56 11.25
N ARG A 64 2.22 -14.03 9.99
CA ARG A 64 2.44 -13.23 8.78
C ARG A 64 1.15 -12.66 8.20
N TRP A 65 0.00 -13.17 8.65
CA TRP A 65 -1.33 -12.71 8.26
C TRP A 65 -1.51 -11.20 8.33
N PRO A 66 -1.01 -10.50 9.36
CA PRO A 66 -1.12 -9.06 9.42
C PRO A 66 -0.39 -8.31 8.29
N ILE A 67 0.71 -8.86 7.77
CA ILE A 67 1.42 -8.28 6.61
C ILE A 67 0.57 -8.43 5.36
N VAL A 68 -0.06 -9.61 5.17
CA VAL A 68 -0.97 -9.84 4.04
C VAL A 68 -2.16 -8.89 4.11
N ALA A 69 -2.76 -8.75 5.29
CA ALA A 69 -3.89 -7.85 5.52
C ALA A 69 -3.57 -6.38 5.21
N ALA A 70 -2.31 -5.94 5.40
CA ALA A 70 -1.88 -4.59 5.06
C ALA A 70 -1.49 -4.43 3.58
N LEU A 71 -0.92 -5.45 2.93
CA LEU A 71 -0.49 -5.34 1.53
C LEU A 71 -1.63 -5.59 0.54
N LEU A 72 -2.57 -6.46 0.89
CA LEU A 72 -3.65 -6.89 -0.01
C LEU A 72 -4.56 -5.74 -0.45
N PRO A 73 -5.06 -4.85 0.44
CA PRO A 73 -5.90 -3.73 0.01
C PRO A 73 -5.15 -2.77 -0.92
N ALA A 74 -3.87 -2.50 -0.66
CA ALA A 74 -3.04 -1.66 -1.51
C ALA A 74 -2.80 -2.30 -2.90
N ALA A 75 -2.57 -3.61 -2.95
CA ALA A 75 -2.44 -4.34 -4.21
C ALA A 75 -3.73 -4.32 -5.03
N ILE A 76 -4.88 -4.56 -4.40
CA ILE A 76 -6.20 -4.51 -5.06
C ILE A 76 -6.45 -3.10 -5.60
N ALA A 77 -6.23 -2.06 -4.80
CA ALA A 77 -6.41 -0.68 -5.22
C ALA A 77 -5.51 -0.34 -6.44
N ALA A 78 -4.25 -0.76 -6.42
CA ALA A 78 -3.33 -0.57 -7.53
C ALA A 78 -3.78 -1.32 -8.80
N LEU A 79 -4.25 -2.56 -8.69
CA LEU A 79 -4.77 -3.34 -9.82
C LEU A 79 -6.02 -2.70 -10.42
N VAL A 80 -6.95 -2.22 -9.59
CA VAL A 80 -8.16 -1.53 -10.05
C VAL A 80 -7.79 -0.26 -10.82
N GLN A 81 -6.82 0.53 -10.32
CA GLN A 81 -6.34 1.72 -11.01
C GLN A 81 -5.68 1.38 -12.35
N ILE A 82 -4.78 0.39 -12.37
CA ILE A 82 -4.11 -0.04 -13.61
C ILE A 82 -5.14 -0.56 -14.63
N GLY A 83 -6.09 -1.39 -14.20
CA GLY A 83 -7.14 -1.93 -15.05
C GLY A 83 -8.05 -0.85 -15.62
N PHE A 84 -8.45 0.13 -14.79
CA PHE A 84 -9.24 1.28 -15.24
C PHE A 84 -8.52 2.07 -16.33
N TRP A 85 -7.25 2.44 -16.10
CA TRP A 85 -6.48 3.22 -17.06
C TRP A 85 -6.17 2.42 -18.33
N LEU A 86 -5.85 1.14 -18.20
CA LEU A 86 -5.66 0.26 -19.34
C LEU A 86 -6.93 0.23 -20.21
N ALA A 87 -8.09 -0.04 -19.60
CA ALA A 87 -9.38 -0.03 -20.28
C ALA A 87 -9.64 1.34 -20.93
N PHE A 88 -9.47 2.43 -20.19
CA PHE A 88 -9.66 3.79 -20.68
C PHE A 88 -8.83 4.10 -21.94
N PHE A 89 -7.55 3.68 -21.97
CA PHE A 89 -6.69 3.89 -23.13
C PHE A 89 -6.96 2.93 -24.30
N THR A 90 -7.43 1.70 -24.03
CA THR A 90 -7.73 0.72 -25.08
C THR A 90 -9.11 0.86 -25.69
N SER A 91 -10.04 1.52 -25.00
CA SER A 91 -11.47 1.58 -25.37
C SER A 91 -11.83 2.65 -26.43
N GLY A 92 -10.88 3.48 -26.88
CA GLY A 92 -11.16 4.50 -27.90
C GLY A 92 -12.33 5.42 -27.49
N PRO A 93 -13.40 5.56 -28.31
CA PRO A 93 -14.57 6.38 -27.99
C PRO A 93 -15.29 5.97 -26.68
N ASP A 94 -15.29 4.67 -26.35
CA ASP A 94 -15.95 4.15 -25.13
C ASP A 94 -15.22 4.54 -23.84
N GLY A 95 -13.99 5.08 -23.95
CA GLY A 95 -13.28 5.70 -22.83
C GLY A 95 -14.06 6.84 -22.18
N ILE A 96 -14.93 7.52 -22.94
CA ILE A 96 -15.82 8.57 -22.41
C ILE A 96 -16.82 7.97 -21.41
N THR A 97 -17.41 6.82 -21.73
CA THR A 97 -18.34 6.11 -20.84
C THR A 97 -17.66 5.67 -19.54
N LEU A 98 -16.41 5.21 -19.62
CA LEU A 98 -15.57 4.93 -18.44
C LEU A 98 -15.30 6.18 -17.60
N ALA A 99 -15.03 7.33 -18.22
CA ALA A 99 -14.85 8.59 -17.51
C ALA A 99 -16.14 9.08 -16.83
N VAL A 100 -17.30 8.90 -17.47
CA VAL A 100 -18.61 9.21 -16.88
C VAL A 100 -18.92 8.27 -15.72
N GLY A 101 -18.72 6.96 -15.88
CA GLY A 101 -18.89 6.01 -14.78
C GLY A 101 -17.99 6.36 -13.59
N ARG A 102 -16.74 6.76 -13.85
CA ARG A 102 -15.82 7.25 -12.82
C ARG A 102 -16.34 8.51 -12.12
N SER A 103 -16.82 9.51 -12.85
CA SER A 103 -17.30 10.76 -12.25
C SER A 103 -18.57 10.58 -11.41
N MET A 104 -19.37 9.55 -11.69
CA MET A 104 -20.53 9.17 -10.87
C MET A 104 -20.14 8.44 -9.58
N VAL A 105 -19.10 7.60 -9.62
CA VAL A 105 -18.65 6.80 -8.47
C VAL A 105 -17.73 7.58 -7.52
N LEU A 106 -16.89 8.47 -8.06
CA LEU A 106 -15.90 9.22 -7.27
C LEU A 106 -16.51 9.99 -6.08
N PRO A 107 -17.63 10.72 -6.21
CA PRO A 107 -18.23 11.47 -5.10
C PRO A 107 -18.76 10.57 -3.98
N ILE A 108 -19.14 9.33 -4.31
CA ILE A 108 -19.65 8.35 -3.33
C ILE A 108 -18.51 7.78 -2.50
N ILE A 109 -17.38 7.46 -3.13
CA ILE A 109 -16.25 6.82 -2.46
C ILE A 109 -15.35 7.87 -1.79
N ALA A 110 -15.18 9.06 -2.38
CA ALA A 110 -14.27 10.10 -1.91
C ALA A 110 -14.36 10.43 -0.40
N PRO A 111 -15.54 10.50 0.24
CA PRO A 111 -15.66 10.72 1.69
C PRO A 111 -15.14 9.56 2.54
N ALA A 112 -15.21 8.32 2.04
CA ALA A 112 -14.76 7.13 2.75
C ALA A 112 -13.24 6.90 2.63
N LEU A 113 -12.59 7.47 1.60
CA LEU A 113 -11.16 7.28 1.37
C LEU A 113 -10.28 7.71 2.56
N PRO A 114 -10.42 8.93 3.12
CA PRO A 114 -9.57 9.34 4.24
C PRO A 114 -9.63 8.37 5.43
N ILE A 115 -10.81 7.79 5.69
CA ILE A 115 -11.03 6.81 6.76
C ILE A 115 -10.30 5.50 6.42
N LEU A 116 -10.47 4.98 5.20
CA LEU A 116 -9.79 3.77 4.75
C LEU A 116 -8.26 3.92 4.77
N ILE A 117 -7.75 5.08 4.37
CA ILE A 117 -6.32 5.40 4.46
C ILE A 117 -5.85 5.51 5.91
N ALA A 118 -6.61 6.15 6.79
CA ALA A 118 -6.25 6.25 8.20
C ALA A 118 -6.17 4.86 8.85
N ILE A 119 -7.11 3.96 8.53
CA ILE A 119 -7.09 2.56 8.97
C ILE A 119 -5.84 1.86 8.45
N MET A 120 -5.52 2.00 7.16
CA MET A 120 -4.33 1.40 6.56
C MET A 120 -3.03 1.93 7.16
N ALA A 121 -2.96 3.24 7.43
CA ALA A 121 -1.84 3.88 8.10
C ALA A 121 -1.67 3.37 9.53
N ALA A 122 -2.77 3.24 10.28
CA ALA A 122 -2.76 2.72 11.65
C ALA A 122 -2.34 1.24 11.70
N VAL A 123 -2.88 0.41 10.81
CA VAL A 123 -2.50 -1.01 10.67
C VAL A 123 -1.03 -1.12 10.30
N THR A 124 -0.56 -0.33 9.34
CA THR A 124 0.85 -0.29 8.95
C THR A 124 1.70 0.10 10.15
N ALA A 125 1.46 1.24 10.78
CA ALA A 125 2.20 1.69 11.96
C ALA A 125 2.23 0.63 13.08
N TRP A 126 1.11 -0.05 13.33
CA TRP A 126 1.06 -1.14 14.29
C TRP A 126 1.95 -2.33 13.91
N LEU A 127 2.02 -2.72 12.63
CA LEU A 127 2.96 -3.76 12.16
C LEU A 127 4.42 -3.37 12.41
N VAL A 128 4.74 -2.10 12.16
CA VAL A 128 6.08 -1.55 12.35
C VAL A 128 6.46 -1.60 13.81
N VAL A 129 5.58 -1.10 14.68
CA VAL A 129 5.76 -1.10 16.13
C VAL A 129 5.88 -2.53 16.65
N ARG A 130 5.03 -3.46 16.22
CA ARG A 130 5.08 -4.86 16.65
C ARG A 130 6.35 -5.57 16.19
N GLY A 131 6.80 -5.34 14.96
CA GLY A 131 8.04 -5.86 14.41
C GLY A 131 9.30 -5.20 15.00
N ALA A 132 9.22 -3.96 15.47
CA ALA A 132 10.30 -3.20 16.10
C ALA A 132 10.47 -3.54 17.59
N MET A 133 9.37 -3.70 18.31
CA MET A 133 9.37 -3.89 19.77
C MET A 133 9.68 -5.33 20.20
N LYS A 134 9.37 -6.36 19.39
CA LYS A 134 9.76 -7.74 19.73
C LYS A 134 11.27 -7.90 19.57
N ARG A 135 12.02 -7.77 20.68
CA ARG A 135 13.43 -8.18 20.76
C ARG A 135 13.50 -9.68 20.51
N SER A 136 14.39 -10.11 19.62
CA SER A 136 14.79 -11.51 19.53
C SER A 136 15.48 -11.87 20.85
N SER A 137 14.74 -12.56 21.73
CA SER A 137 15.27 -13.22 22.92
C SER A 137 16.18 -14.37 22.51
#